data_AF-A0A815GM64-F1
#
_entry.id   AF-A0A815GM64-F1
#
_cell.length_a   1.000
_cell.length_b   1.000
_cell.length_c   1.000
_cell.angle_alpha   90.00
_cell.angle_beta   90.00
_cell.angle_gamma   90.00
#
_symmetry.space_group_name_H-M   'P 1'
#
loop_
_entity.id
_entity.type
_entity.pdbx_description
1 polymer ?
#
loop_
_entity_poly.entity_id
_entity_poly.type
_entity_poly.pdbx_seq_one_letter_code
_entity_poly.pdbx_strand_id
1 'polypeptide(L)'
;MVVFTGKKEALDQLNHFQIAFIGNCTEVAKGMSTRSLPPTDHYTLEFQNIQLLRGSIEDTTHFHYMQTGGGAVIMAKDGKSSTRAPDPKKPQTETLYLVLLTDVTYIKSLIEIQEADVEELKQVAAACPTV
;
A
#
# COMPACT_ATOMS: atom_id res chain seq x y z
N MET A 1 0.44 3.20 9.93
CA MET A 1 0.41 3.15 8.45
C MET A 1 -1.00 2.73 8.07
N VAL A 2 -1.67 3.45 7.16
CA VAL A 2 -3.11 3.28 6.87
C VAL A 2 -3.23 2.53 5.55
N VAL A 3 -4.13 1.54 5.46
CA VAL A 3 -4.61 1.04 4.16
C VAL A 3 -5.54 2.10 3.61
N PHE A 4 -5.11 2.78 2.56
CA PHE A 4 -5.94 3.76 1.87
C PHE A 4 -6.90 3.00 0.95
N THR A 5 -8.15 3.48 0.89
CA THR A 5 -9.17 2.94 0.00
C THR A 5 -9.58 4.06 -0.93
N GLY A 6 -9.20 3.97 -2.20
CA GLY A 6 -9.68 4.88 -3.22
C GLY A 6 -8.64 5.31 -4.25
N LYS A 7 -9.10 5.34 -5.50
CA LYS A 7 -8.40 5.78 -6.70
C LYS A 7 -7.62 7.09 -6.54
N LYS A 8 -8.19 8.09 -5.87
CA LYS A 8 -7.54 9.41 -5.71
C LYS A 8 -6.28 9.34 -4.85
N GLU A 9 -6.29 8.52 -3.80
CA GLU A 9 -5.12 8.33 -2.93
C GLU A 9 -4.05 7.47 -3.61
N ALA A 10 -4.46 6.47 -4.39
CA ALA A 10 -3.57 5.69 -5.24
C ALA A 10 -2.75 6.59 -6.17
N LEU A 11 -3.42 7.51 -6.87
CA LEU A 11 -2.80 8.43 -7.82
C LEU A 11 -1.88 9.47 -7.14
N ASP A 12 -2.30 10.03 -6.01
CA ASP A 12 -1.50 11.00 -5.25
C ASP A 12 -0.22 10.36 -4.70
N GLN A 13 -0.34 9.15 -4.14
CA GLN A 13 0.79 8.44 -3.55
C GLN A 13 1.75 7.91 -4.62
N LEU A 14 1.26 7.42 -5.76
CA LEU A 14 2.09 6.83 -6.83
C LEU A 14 3.25 7.75 -7.27
N ASN A 15 3.05 9.07 -7.25
CA ASN A 15 4.07 10.05 -7.62
C ASN A 15 5.22 10.16 -6.61
N HIS A 16 5.00 9.78 -5.36
CA HIS A 16 5.95 9.92 -4.25
C HIS A 16 6.84 8.69 -4.05
N PHE A 17 6.57 7.59 -4.75
CA PHE A 17 7.31 6.33 -4.60
C PHE A 17 8.15 6.00 -5.83
N GLN A 18 9.34 5.45 -5.56
CA GLN A 18 10.28 5.01 -6.61
C GLN A 18 9.91 3.66 -7.18
N ILE A 19 9.32 2.78 -6.35
CA ILE A 19 8.94 1.43 -6.76
C ILE A 19 7.44 1.24 -6.47
N ALA A 20 6.70 0.88 -7.51
CA ALA A 20 5.27 0.65 -7.44
C ALA A 20 4.85 -0.45 -8.42
N PHE A 21 3.95 -1.32 -8.00
CA PHE A 21 3.38 -2.35 -8.85
C PHE A 21 1.94 -2.63 -8.47
N ILE A 22 1.20 -3.23 -9.41
CA ILE A 22 -0.12 -3.77 -9.19
C ILE A 22 0.00 -5.30 -9.12
N GLY A 23 -0.63 -5.94 -8.14
CA GLY A 23 -0.60 -7.39 -8.03
C GLY A 23 -1.82 -7.94 -7.31
N ASN A 24 -2.14 -9.20 -7.58
CA ASN A 24 -3.16 -9.94 -6.86
C ASN A 24 -2.52 -10.55 -5.61
N CYS A 25 -3.02 -10.18 -4.42
CA CYS A 25 -2.59 -10.79 -3.18
C CYS A 25 -3.13 -12.22 -3.14
N THR A 26 -2.25 -13.21 -3.10
CA THR A 26 -2.64 -14.64 -3.09
C THR A 26 -2.49 -15.27 -1.71
N GLU A 27 -1.53 -14.77 -0.92
CA GLU A 27 -1.33 -15.21 0.46
C GLU A 27 -1.18 -14.02 1.41
N VAL A 28 -1.73 -14.18 2.62
CA VAL A 28 -1.58 -13.24 3.73
C VAL A 28 -1.15 -14.02 4.97
N ALA A 29 0.14 -14.02 5.27
CA ALA A 29 0.69 -14.62 6.47
C ALA A 29 0.85 -13.56 7.57
N LYS A 30 0.10 -13.70 8.67
CA LYS A 30 0.22 -12.79 9.82
C LYS A 30 1.41 -13.18 10.68
N GLY A 31 2.35 -12.24 10.87
CA GLY A 31 3.47 -12.35 11.78
C GLY A 31 3.12 -11.96 13.22
N MET A 32 4.15 -11.85 14.07
CA MET A 32 3.98 -11.41 15.46
C MET A 32 3.56 -9.94 15.52
N SER A 33 2.47 -9.65 16.23
CA SER A 33 2.07 -8.28 16.56
C SER A 33 2.94 -7.75 17.70
N THR A 34 3.37 -6.48 17.63
CA THR A 34 4.07 -5.85 18.74
C THR A 34 3.09 -5.53 19.87
N ARG A 35 3.54 -5.69 21.13
CA ARG A 35 2.78 -5.28 22.33
C ARG A 35 2.92 -3.79 22.65
N SER A 36 3.56 -3.02 21.77
CA SER A 36 3.73 -1.56 21.92
C SER A 36 2.39 -0.83 21.72
N LEU A 37 2.27 0.39 22.22
CA LEU A 37 1.13 1.26 21.96
C LEU A 37 1.56 2.41 21.01
N PRO A 38 0.97 2.54 19.82
CA PRO A 38 -0.03 1.64 19.21
C PRO A 38 0.57 0.28 18.78
N PRO A 39 -0.24 -0.80 18.79
CA PRO A 39 0.21 -2.12 18.35
C PRO A 39 0.52 -2.09 16.87
N THR A 40 1.57 -2.79 16.44
CA THR A 40 1.90 -2.95 15.04
C THR A 40 1.72 -4.40 14.65
N ASP A 41 0.82 -4.67 13.71
CA ASP A 41 0.66 -5.97 13.09
C ASP A 41 1.66 -6.10 11.93
N HIS A 42 2.37 -7.21 11.89
CA HIS A 42 3.27 -7.56 10.80
C HIS A 42 2.57 -8.58 9.90
N TYR A 43 2.67 -8.37 8.58
CA TYR A 43 2.15 -9.28 7.57
C TYR A 43 3.26 -9.59 6.56
N THR A 44 3.27 -10.81 6.06
CA THR A 44 3.97 -11.19 4.83
C THR A 44 2.91 -11.47 3.79
N LEU A 45 2.98 -10.77 2.67
CA LEU A 45 2.02 -10.82 1.58
C LEU A 45 2.68 -11.42 0.36
N GLU A 46 2.00 -12.38 -0.29
CA GLU A 46 2.43 -12.92 -1.57
C GLU A 46 1.60 -12.32 -2.71
N PHE A 47 2.26 -11.81 -3.75
CA PHE A 47 1.60 -11.27 -4.93
C PHE A 47 1.88 -12.10 -6.19
N GLN A 48 0.83 -12.28 -6.99
CA GLN A 48 0.90 -12.86 -8.33
C GLN A 48 0.39 -11.90 -9.39
N ASN A 49 0.70 -12.19 -10.66
CA ASN A 49 0.36 -11.34 -11.80
C ASN A 49 0.86 -9.90 -11.63
N ILE A 50 2.10 -9.77 -11.15
CA ILE A 50 2.69 -8.48 -10.82
C ILE A 50 2.89 -7.66 -12.11
N GLN A 51 2.24 -6.51 -12.14
CA GLN A 51 2.34 -5.50 -13.19
C GLN A 51 3.10 -4.30 -12.63
N LEU A 52 4.37 -4.21 -12.97
CA LEU A 52 5.24 -3.13 -12.53
C LEU A 52 4.79 -1.81 -13.15
N LEU A 53 4.58 -0.80 -12.31
CA LEU A 53 4.25 0.57 -12.74
C LEU A 53 5.49 1.46 -12.72
N ARG A 54 6.36 1.30 -11.72
CA ARG A 54 7.58 2.08 -11.52
C ARG A 54 8.69 1.28 -10.85
N GLY A 55 9.92 1.67 -11.13
CA GLY A 55 11.13 1.08 -10.54
C GLY A 55 11.41 -0.32 -11.10
N SER A 56 12.04 -1.16 -10.30
CA SER A 56 12.23 -2.58 -10.55
C SER A 56 12.14 -3.34 -9.24
N ILE A 57 11.61 -4.54 -9.29
CA ILE A 57 11.64 -5.50 -8.18
C ILE A 57 12.51 -6.68 -8.62
N GLU A 58 13.25 -7.26 -7.67
CA GLU A 58 13.94 -8.53 -7.90
C GLU A 58 12.90 -9.67 -8.01
N ASP A 59 13.31 -10.88 -8.40
CA ASP A 59 12.46 -12.09 -8.53
C ASP A 59 11.91 -12.57 -7.15
N THR A 60 11.19 -11.70 -6.47
CA THR A 60 10.50 -11.94 -5.20
C THR A 60 9.01 -11.69 -5.37
N THR A 61 8.23 -12.64 -4.88
CA THR A 61 6.77 -12.53 -4.77
C THR A 61 6.31 -12.20 -3.36
N HIS A 62 7.23 -12.22 -2.39
CA HIS A 62 6.96 -12.06 -0.97
C HIS A 62 7.37 -10.69 -0.48
N PHE A 63 6.45 -10.01 0.21
CA PHE A 63 6.64 -8.65 0.66
C PHE A 63 6.19 -8.47 2.11
N HIS A 64 6.92 -7.65 2.86
CA HIS A 64 6.63 -7.35 4.25
C HIS A 64 5.78 -6.09 4.36
N TYR A 65 4.65 -6.21 5.05
CA TYR A 65 3.73 -5.11 5.31
C TYR A 65 3.55 -4.91 6.82
N MET A 66 3.76 -3.68 7.29
CA MET A 66 3.58 -3.31 8.70
C MET A 66 2.37 -2.39 8.85
N GLN A 67 1.37 -2.87 9.56
CA GLN A 67 0.15 -2.14 9.84
C GLN A 67 0.14 -1.69 11.30
N THR A 68 0.37 -0.39 11.51
CA THR A 68 0.18 0.21 12.83
C THR A 68 -1.32 0.35 13.11
N GLY A 69 -1.80 -0.19 14.23
CA GLY A 69 -3.20 -0.15 14.64
C GLY A 69 -3.78 1.27 14.68
N GLY A 70 -5.07 1.36 14.37
CA GLY A 70 -5.85 2.61 14.29
C GLY A 70 -6.01 3.30 15.64
N GLY A 71 -5.07 4.18 15.95
CA GLY A 71 -5.15 5.13 17.07
C GLY A 71 -4.48 6.47 16.79
N ALA A 72 -3.91 6.63 15.59
CA ALA A 72 -3.30 7.88 15.18
C ALA A 72 -4.41 8.90 14.89
N VAL A 73 -4.44 9.95 15.70
CA VAL A 73 -5.14 11.17 15.37
C VAL A 73 -4.40 11.80 14.18
N ILE A 74 -5.05 11.89 13.02
CA ILE A 74 -4.50 12.65 11.91
C ILE A 74 -4.89 14.10 12.18
N MET A 75 -3.90 14.98 12.38
CA MET A 75 -4.15 16.41 12.34
C MET A 75 -4.50 16.78 10.89
N ALA A 76 -5.71 17.31 10.67
CA ALA A 76 -6.06 17.92 9.40
C ALA A 76 -5.04 19.03 9.08
N LYS A 77 -4.75 19.24 7.78
CA LYS A 77 -3.80 20.26 7.30
C LYS A 77 -4.09 21.68 7.84
N ASP A 78 -5.33 21.95 8.25
CA ASP A 78 -5.76 23.20 8.87
C ASP A 78 -5.40 23.35 10.36
N GLY A 79 -4.77 22.34 10.97
CA GLY A 79 -4.34 22.34 12.39
C GLY A 79 -5.48 22.36 13.42
N LYS A 80 -6.74 22.45 12.99
CA LYS A 80 -7.92 22.67 13.84
C LYS A 80 -8.81 21.45 14.03
N SER A 81 -8.56 20.35 13.34
CA SER A 81 -9.42 19.16 13.39
C SER A 81 -8.61 17.89 13.44
N SER A 82 -8.82 17.11 14.49
CA SER A 82 -8.31 15.75 14.66
C SER A 82 -9.34 14.77 14.13
N THR A 83 -9.13 14.25 12.92
CA THR A 83 -9.98 13.16 12.41
C THR A 83 -9.34 11.84 12.78
N ARG A 84 -10.12 10.90 13.32
CA ARG A 84 -9.65 9.55 13.59
C ARG A 84 -9.18 8.95 12.26
N ALA A 85 -7.92 8.50 12.18
CA ALA A 85 -7.48 7.72 11.03
C ALA A 85 -8.47 6.56 10.83
N PRO A 86 -8.92 6.28 9.60
CA PRO A 86 -9.77 5.13 9.36
C PRO A 86 -9.08 3.88 9.91
N ASP A 87 -9.85 3.03 10.58
CA ASP A 87 -9.32 1.78 11.12
C ASP A 87 -8.67 1.01 9.96
N PRO A 88 -7.39 0.62 10.09
CA PRO A 88 -6.67 0.05 8.97
C PRO A 88 -7.28 -1.31 8.63
N LYS A 89 -7.82 -1.42 7.40
CA LYS A 89 -8.41 -2.65 6.87
C LYS A 89 -7.31 -3.70 6.77
N LYS A 90 -7.59 -4.93 7.20
CA LYS A 90 -6.63 -6.04 7.05
C LYS A 90 -6.48 -6.38 5.56
N PRO A 91 -5.27 -6.71 5.09
CA PRO A 91 -5.08 -7.23 3.74
C PRO A 91 -5.87 -8.53 3.55
N GLN A 92 -6.41 -8.72 2.35
CA GLN A 92 -7.24 -9.85 1.98
C GLN A 92 -6.61 -10.61 0.80
N THR A 93 -6.76 -11.93 0.79
CA THR A 93 -6.42 -12.75 -0.36
C THR A 93 -7.38 -12.49 -1.51
N GLU A 94 -6.97 -12.84 -2.73
CA GLU A 94 -7.73 -12.70 -3.99
C GLU A 94 -8.14 -11.25 -4.30
N THR A 95 -7.46 -10.29 -3.68
CA THR A 95 -7.75 -8.87 -3.85
C THR A 95 -6.62 -8.21 -4.64
N LEU A 96 -7.00 -7.35 -5.58
CA LEU A 96 -6.07 -6.57 -6.40
C LEU A 96 -5.61 -5.35 -5.60
N TYR A 97 -4.29 -5.19 -5.50
CA TYR A 97 -3.70 -4.06 -4.80
C TYR A 97 -2.74 -3.28 -5.68
N LEU A 98 -2.76 -1.96 -5.51
CA LEU A 98 -1.62 -1.13 -5.80
C LEU A 98 -0.68 -1.18 -4.59
N VAL A 99 0.53 -1.67 -4.83
CA VAL A 99 1.58 -1.83 -3.84
C VAL A 99 2.63 -0.76 -4.05
N LEU A 100 2.87 0.06 -3.03
CA LEU A 100 3.88 1.10 -3.02
C LEU A 100 4.98 0.70 -2.04
N LEU A 101 6.19 0.55 -2.58
CA LEU A 101 7.33 0.02 -1.85
C LEU A 101 8.26 1.16 -1.41
N THR A 102 8.75 1.08 -0.18
CA THR A 102 9.89 1.91 0.28
C THR A 102 11.23 1.30 -0.07
N ASP A 103 11.28 -0.02 -0.18
CA ASP A 103 12.46 -0.81 -0.47
C ASP A 103 12.02 -2.07 -1.23
N VAL A 104 12.95 -2.90 -1.71
CA VAL A 104 12.68 -4.02 -2.63
C VAL A 104 11.61 -4.98 -2.08
N THR A 105 11.55 -5.17 -0.76
CA THR A 105 10.63 -6.12 -0.10
C THR A 105 9.66 -5.47 0.90
N TYR A 106 9.79 -4.18 1.18
CA TYR A 106 9.00 -3.52 2.24
C TYR A 106 7.92 -2.62 1.69
N ILE A 107 6.67 -2.99 1.96
CA ILE A 107 5.47 -2.25 1.57
C ILE A 107 5.25 -1.09 2.50
N LYS A 108 5.25 0.12 1.93
CA LYS A 108 4.95 1.37 2.63
C LYS A 108 3.48 1.77 2.52
N SER A 109 2.83 1.41 1.43
CA SER A 109 1.40 1.61 1.29
C SER A 109 0.81 0.48 0.47
N LEU A 110 -0.33 0.00 0.93
CA LEU A 110 -1.12 -1.03 0.28
C LEU A 110 -2.50 -0.44 0.04
N ILE A 111 -2.93 -0.41 -1.22
CA ILE A 111 -4.14 0.29 -1.64
C ILE A 111 -4.99 -0.68 -2.44
N GLU A 112 -6.20 -0.96 -1.97
CA GLU A 112 -7.15 -1.81 -2.66
C GLU A 112 -7.68 -1.07 -3.90
N ILE A 113 -7.60 -1.70 -5.07
CA ILE A 113 -8.02 -1.13 -6.35
C ILE A 113 -8.90 -2.12 -7.11
N GLN A 114 -9.67 -1.64 -8.09
CA GLN A 114 -10.43 -2.49 -8.98
C GLN A 114 -9.72 -2.64 -10.33
N GLU A 115 -10.06 -3.68 -11.09
CA GLU A 115 -9.49 -3.88 -12.44
C GLU A 115 -9.75 -2.67 -13.36
N ALA A 116 -10.88 -1.99 -13.20
CA ALA A 116 -11.21 -0.77 -13.94
C ALA A 116 -10.25 0.40 -13.67
N ASP A 117 -9.53 0.41 -12.54
CA ASP A 117 -8.58 1.46 -12.18
C ASP A 117 -7.18 1.22 -12.77
N VAL A 118 -6.87 0.00 -13.22
CA VAL A 118 -5.53 -0.43 -13.64
C VAL A 118 -5.01 0.37 -14.83
N GLU A 119 -5.84 0.55 -15.87
CA GLU A 119 -5.49 1.27 -17.09
C GLU A 119 -5.09 2.72 -16.79
N GLU A 120 -5.84 3.40 -15.92
CA GLU A 120 -5.56 4.79 -15.57
C GLU A 120 -4.31 4.92 -14.70
N LEU A 121 -4.12 4.00 -13.74
CA LEU A 121 -2.91 3.97 -12.91
C LEU A 121 -1.64 3.78 -13.77
N LYS A 122 -1.71 2.94 -14.80
CA LYS A 122 -0.63 2.78 -15.79
C LYS A 122 -0.36 4.05 -16.57
N GLN A 123 -1.41 4.70 -17.07
CA GLN A 123 -1.28 5.96 -17.83
C GLN A 123 -0.63 7.05 -16.97
N VAL A 124 -1.01 7.15 -15.70
CA VAL A 124 -0.46 8.15 -14.78
C VAL A 124 0.99 7.81 -14.41
N ALA A 125 1.31 6.54 -14.18
CA ALA A 125 2.69 6.09 -13.96
C ALA A 125 3.59 6.45 -15.15
N ALA A 126 3.10 6.26 -16.38
CA ALA A 126 3.82 6.54 -17.61
C ALA A 126 3.94 8.04 -17.93
N ALA A 127 2.93 8.84 -17.58
CA ALA A 127 2.89 10.27 -17.85
C ALA A 127 3.82 11.10 -16.95
N CYS A 128 4.24 10.56 -15.80
CA CYS A 128 5.28 11.14 -14.96
C CYS A 128 6.54 10.26 -15.01
N PRO A 129 7.40 10.43 -16.04
CA PRO A 129 8.72 9.81 -16.04
C PRO A 129 9.52 10.38 -14.87
N THR A 130 10.05 9.49 -14.04
CA THR A 130 10.98 9.83 -12.96
C THR A 130 12.17 10.58 -13.58
N VAL A 131 12.37 11.83 -13.16
CA VAL A 131 13.52 12.68 -13.57
C VAL A 131 14.75 12.26 -12.78
#